data_AF-A0A7W5DPF9-F1
#
_entry.id   AF-A0A7W5DPF9-F1
#
_cell.length_a   1.000
_cell.length_b   1.000
_cell.length_c   1.000
_cell.angle_alpha   90.00
_cell.angle_beta   90.00
_cell.angle_gamma   90.00
#
_symmetry.space_group_name_H-M   'P 1'
#
loop_
_entity.id
_entity.type
_entity.pdbx_description
1 polymer ?
#
loop_
_entity_poly.entity_id
_entity_poly.type
_entity_poly.pdbx_seq_one_letter_code
_entity_poly.pdbx_strand_id
1 'polypeptide(L)'
;MRTKENNTKKRRWKSNVMWCFFVLLTFFPLFLNAQISINVKQQPLKDIIKLIETQSKYRFFYNVDLKGLDQLCTINIDNGSIEQTLSLLLPKLGIGYKMESSNLIALFLKQNVKEYTVPSSQKGTEKITGRVVDNKGEPLPGVTVIIQGTSKGTITDADGNYTLQNVSPGQTLEFSFIGMQNQEMKIVEKKSINITLSESATSLNEVLVIGYGTLNKKEISSSITHLSAKNLPTIGGNSALMSLQGQVAGLSVTNTATADPNATPSLQLMGVSSRNAGLGPLYVIDGVVGGDINNLNEDDIQSIDILKSGAASAIYGSQGSNGVILITTKHGEGAPHLTYNSYYTLNYVNDNISVLSKDDFLANKRGVDFGGSTNWMKAVTNSPAFSEKQTLQFSGGGNKTNY
;
A
#
# COMPACT_ATOMS: atom_id res chain seq x y z
N MET A 1 22.51 -49.48 54.88
CA MET A 1 23.22 -48.26 54.41
C MET A 1 24.22 -48.69 53.36
N ARG A 2 23.94 -48.52 52.06
CA ARG A 2 24.02 -47.32 51.20
C ARG A 2 25.33 -47.33 50.39
N THR A 3 25.14 -47.55 49.08
CA THR A 3 25.96 -47.17 47.91
C THR A 3 27.40 -47.69 47.79
N LYS A 4 27.67 -48.44 46.71
CA LYS A 4 28.52 -47.98 45.59
C LYS A 4 28.60 -49.02 44.46
N GLU A 5 28.00 -48.66 43.33
CA GLU A 5 28.60 -48.60 41.99
C GLU A 5 29.91 -49.37 41.72
N ASN A 6 29.90 -50.28 40.74
CA ASN A 6 30.98 -50.40 39.75
C ASN A 6 30.67 -51.38 38.60
N ASN A 7 30.49 -50.81 37.42
CA ASN A 7 31.23 -51.07 36.17
C ASN A 7 31.59 -52.50 35.69
N THR A 8 31.06 -52.77 34.49
CA THR A 8 31.71 -53.35 33.30
C THR A 8 31.64 -54.86 32.97
N LYS A 9 31.35 -55.04 31.66
CA LYS A 9 31.92 -55.98 30.68
C LYS A 9 31.12 -57.23 30.26
N LYS A 10 30.73 -57.14 28.97
CA LYS A 10 30.94 -58.11 27.88
C LYS A 10 30.27 -59.49 27.97
N ARG A 11 29.38 -59.76 27.01
CA ARG A 11 29.25 -61.01 26.22
C ARG A 11 28.30 -60.71 25.05
N ARG A 12 28.39 -61.26 23.85
CA ARG A 12 29.39 -62.01 23.06
C ARG A 12 28.78 -61.99 21.65
N TRP A 13 29.58 -61.67 20.63
CA TRP A 13 29.23 -61.84 19.22
C TRP A 13 29.08 -63.31 18.83
N LYS A 14 28.15 -63.59 17.90
CA LYS A 14 28.32 -64.24 16.57
C LYS A 14 26.96 -64.83 16.17
N SER A 15 26.24 -64.19 15.23
CA SER A 15 26.40 -64.29 13.77
C SER A 15 25.62 -65.47 13.19
N ASN A 16 24.41 -65.20 12.69
CA ASN A 16 23.86 -65.89 11.53
C ASN A 16 23.50 -64.83 10.49
N VAL A 17 24.35 -64.76 9.49
CA VAL A 17 24.16 -64.09 8.20
C VAL A 17 23.10 -64.87 7.42
N MET A 18 22.37 -64.16 6.55
CA MET A 18 21.80 -64.64 5.27
C MET A 18 20.28 -64.44 5.12
N TRP A 19 19.88 -63.21 4.75
CA TRP A 19 19.10 -62.92 3.54
C TRP A 19 18.88 -61.40 3.42
N CYS A 20 19.82 -60.72 2.74
CA CYS A 20 19.56 -59.41 2.15
C CYS A 20 18.65 -59.61 0.94
N PHE A 21 17.33 -59.51 1.12
CA PHE A 21 16.41 -59.25 0.02
C PHE A 21 15.80 -57.87 0.22
N PHE A 22 16.14 -57.02 -0.72
CA PHE A 22 15.74 -55.64 -0.90
C PHE A 22 14.22 -55.59 -1.12
N VAL A 23 13.43 -55.32 -0.08
CA VAL A 23 12.06 -54.83 -0.26
C VAL A 23 12.08 -53.35 0.08
N LEU A 24 12.37 -52.58 -0.96
CA LEU A 24 12.11 -51.15 -1.05
C LEU A 24 10.60 -50.98 -0.84
N LEU A 25 10.18 -50.66 0.39
CA LEU A 25 8.80 -50.26 0.68
C LEU A 25 8.60 -48.92 -0.02
N THR A 26 8.16 -48.97 -1.28
CA THR A 26 7.62 -47.82 -1.97
C THR A 26 6.39 -47.40 -1.18
N PHE A 27 6.58 -46.35 -0.36
CA PHE A 27 5.49 -45.48 0.02
C PHE A 27 4.93 -44.93 -1.30
N PHE A 28 3.96 -45.64 -1.87
CA PHE A 28 3.01 -45.01 -2.78
C PHE A 28 2.29 -43.98 -1.91
N PRO A 29 2.48 -42.66 -2.12
CA PRO A 29 1.54 -41.71 -1.56
C PRO A 29 0.19 -42.05 -2.19
N LEU A 30 -0.69 -42.66 -1.41
CA LEU A 30 -2.12 -42.60 -1.69
C LEU A 30 -2.46 -41.12 -1.70
N PHE A 31 -2.57 -40.55 -2.89
CA PHE A 31 -3.17 -39.24 -3.11
C PHE A 31 -4.63 -39.35 -2.63
N LEU A 32 -4.85 -39.11 -1.34
CA LEU A 32 -6.17 -38.82 -0.79
C LEU A 32 -6.57 -37.48 -1.39
N ASN A 33 -7.24 -37.52 -2.54
CA ASN A 33 -7.98 -36.37 -3.07
C ASN A 33 -8.93 -35.93 -1.96
N ALA A 34 -8.69 -34.75 -1.39
CA ALA A 34 -9.51 -34.23 -0.30
C ALA A 34 -10.95 -34.06 -0.82
N GLN A 35 -11.86 -34.89 -0.33
CA GLN A 35 -13.27 -34.77 -0.65
C GLN A 35 -13.87 -33.63 0.19
N ILE A 36 -14.64 -32.77 -0.46
CA ILE A 36 -15.17 -31.55 0.13
C ILE A 36 -16.70 -31.64 0.13
N SER A 37 -17.31 -31.36 1.27
CA SER A 37 -18.77 -31.32 1.41
C SER A 37 -19.20 -29.89 1.76
N ILE A 38 -19.90 -29.23 0.85
CA ILE A 38 -20.34 -27.84 0.97
C ILE A 38 -21.83 -27.78 0.67
N ASN A 39 -22.60 -27.35 1.67
CA ASN A 39 -24.02 -27.06 1.54
C ASN A 39 -24.27 -25.60 1.91
N VAL A 40 -24.41 -24.76 0.89
CA VAL A 40 -24.51 -23.31 1.04
C VAL A 40 -25.64 -22.78 0.17
N LYS A 41 -26.47 -21.90 0.75
CA LYS A 41 -27.60 -21.23 0.07
C LYS A 41 -27.39 -19.72 0.10
N GLN A 42 -27.47 -19.09 -1.06
CA GLN A 42 -27.41 -17.63 -1.25
C GLN A 42 -26.24 -16.94 -0.53
N GLN A 43 -25.02 -17.45 -0.70
CA GLN A 43 -23.83 -16.88 -0.06
C GLN A 43 -22.86 -16.31 -1.11
N PRO A 44 -22.17 -15.20 -0.83
CA PRO A 44 -21.18 -14.64 -1.75
C PRO A 44 -20.07 -15.63 -2.10
N LEU A 45 -19.63 -15.64 -3.37
CA LEU A 45 -18.54 -16.48 -3.84
C LEU A 45 -17.29 -16.38 -2.96
N LYS A 46 -16.90 -15.17 -2.54
CA LYS A 46 -15.74 -14.93 -1.67
C LYS A 46 -15.80 -15.71 -0.35
N ASP A 47 -17.00 -15.84 0.23
CA ASP A 47 -17.18 -16.53 1.51
C ASP A 47 -17.19 -18.05 1.30
N ILE A 48 -17.70 -18.52 0.15
CA ILE A 48 -17.62 -19.94 -0.26
C ILE A 48 -16.17 -20.34 -0.51
N ILE A 49 -15.38 -19.50 -1.18
CA ILE A 49 -13.94 -19.73 -1.37
C ILE A 49 -13.24 -19.85 -0.01
N LYS A 50 -13.51 -18.94 0.92
CA LYS A 50 -12.94 -19.00 2.28
C LYS A 50 -13.34 -20.26 3.04
N LEU A 51 -14.59 -20.72 2.87
CA LEU A 51 -15.06 -21.98 3.44
C LEU A 51 -14.28 -23.17 2.87
N ILE A 52 -14.07 -23.21 1.55
CA ILE A 52 -13.24 -24.23 0.88
C ILE A 52 -11.82 -24.21 1.44
N GLU A 53 -11.20 -23.04 1.61
CA GLU A 53 -9.85 -22.92 2.19
C GLU A 53 -9.76 -23.36 3.65
N THR A 54 -10.86 -23.26 4.39
CA THR A 54 -10.91 -23.69 5.80
C THR A 54 -11.10 -25.20 5.92
N GLN A 55 -11.87 -25.80 5.01
CA GLN A 55 -12.18 -27.24 5.01
C GLN A 55 -11.18 -28.09 4.23
N SER A 56 -10.30 -27.47 3.43
CA SER A 56 -9.34 -28.15 2.58
C SER A 56 -7.93 -27.59 2.74
N LYS A 57 -6.96 -28.22 2.09
CA LYS A 57 -5.58 -27.70 2.04
C LYS A 57 -5.35 -26.69 0.90
N TYR A 58 -6.38 -26.42 0.09
CA TYR A 58 -6.28 -25.53 -1.06
C TYR A 58 -6.23 -24.07 -0.63
N ARG A 59 -5.44 -23.27 -1.36
CA ARG A 59 -5.41 -21.80 -1.26
C ARG A 59 -5.75 -21.20 -2.61
N PHE A 60 -6.53 -20.13 -2.59
CA PHE A 60 -6.97 -19.42 -3.77
C PHE A 60 -6.20 -18.12 -3.93
N PHE A 61 -5.73 -17.87 -5.15
CA PHE A 61 -5.04 -16.64 -5.53
C PHE A 61 -5.86 -15.91 -6.58
N TYR A 62 -6.27 -14.67 -6.30
CA TYR A 62 -7.09 -13.88 -7.21
C TYR A 62 -6.98 -12.39 -6.90
N ASN A 63 -7.26 -11.55 -7.90
CA ASN A 63 -7.38 -10.11 -7.69
C ASN A 63 -8.65 -9.80 -6.88
N VAL A 64 -8.54 -8.97 -5.84
CA VAL A 64 -9.70 -8.53 -5.02
C VAL A 64 -10.79 -7.84 -5.85
N ASP A 65 -10.42 -7.22 -6.97
CA ASP A 65 -11.34 -6.59 -7.92
C ASP A 65 -11.94 -7.58 -8.94
N LEU A 66 -11.74 -8.90 -8.76
CA LEU A 66 -12.29 -9.91 -9.64
C LEU A 66 -13.83 -9.85 -9.62
N LYS A 67 -14.42 -9.40 -10.73
CA LYS A 67 -15.88 -9.34 -10.91
C LYS A 67 -16.49 -10.74 -10.74
N GLY A 68 -17.49 -10.85 -9.87
CA GLY A 68 -18.19 -12.11 -9.55
C GLY A 68 -17.97 -12.61 -8.12
N LEU A 69 -17.00 -12.06 -7.38
CA LEU A 69 -16.72 -12.44 -5.98
C LEU A 69 -17.88 -12.17 -5.00
N ASP A 70 -18.68 -11.14 -5.25
CA ASP A 70 -19.83 -10.76 -4.43
C ASP A 70 -21.15 -11.41 -4.86
N GLN A 71 -21.16 -12.17 -5.96
CA GLN A 71 -22.38 -12.78 -6.47
C GLN A 71 -22.85 -13.92 -5.55
N LEU A 72 -24.15 -13.92 -5.24
CA LEU A 72 -24.76 -14.91 -4.37
C LEU A 72 -24.89 -16.25 -5.10
N CYS A 73 -24.27 -17.26 -4.53
CA CYS A 73 -24.22 -18.61 -5.08
C CYS A 73 -24.97 -19.58 -4.17
N THR A 74 -25.57 -20.59 -4.78
CA THR A 74 -26.15 -21.73 -4.07
C THR A 74 -25.49 -22.99 -4.61
N ILE A 75 -24.88 -23.77 -3.74
CA ILE A 75 -24.17 -25.00 -4.08
C ILE A 75 -24.44 -26.04 -3.01
N ASN A 76 -24.79 -27.25 -3.45
CA ASN A 76 -24.95 -28.39 -2.57
C ASN A 76 -24.14 -29.54 -3.16
N ILE A 77 -23.04 -29.85 -2.52
CA ILE A 77 -22.12 -30.93 -2.90
C ILE A 77 -21.81 -31.71 -1.63
N ASP A 78 -22.14 -32.99 -1.65
CA ASP A 78 -21.73 -33.94 -0.63
C ASP A 78 -20.60 -34.81 -1.20
N ASN A 79 -19.45 -34.78 -0.54
CA ASN A 79 -18.29 -35.61 -0.86
C ASN A 79 -17.69 -35.45 -2.28
N GLY A 80 -17.67 -34.22 -2.82
CA GLY A 80 -17.19 -33.92 -4.16
C GLY A 80 -15.69 -33.59 -4.23
N SER A 81 -15.08 -33.70 -5.42
CA SER A 81 -13.72 -33.19 -5.63
C SER A 81 -13.71 -31.66 -5.74
N ILE A 82 -12.54 -31.04 -5.49
CA ILE A 82 -12.37 -29.59 -5.66
C ILE A 82 -12.65 -29.16 -7.11
N GLU A 83 -12.22 -29.94 -8.09
CA GLU A 83 -12.40 -29.67 -9.52
C GLU A 83 -13.87 -29.70 -9.92
N GLN A 84 -14.63 -30.67 -9.40
CA GLN A 84 -16.07 -30.78 -9.60
C GLN A 84 -16.79 -29.59 -8.96
N THR A 85 -16.38 -29.20 -7.74
CA THR A 85 -16.93 -28.05 -7.04
C THR A 85 -16.71 -26.75 -7.82
N LEU A 86 -15.49 -26.50 -8.28
CA LEU A 86 -15.13 -25.29 -9.01
C LEU A 86 -15.74 -25.23 -10.42
N SER A 87 -15.84 -26.36 -11.12
CA SER A 87 -16.46 -26.43 -12.44
C SER A 87 -17.97 -26.20 -12.42
N LEU A 88 -18.66 -26.49 -11.32
CA LEU A 88 -20.09 -26.18 -11.16
C LEU A 88 -20.34 -24.72 -10.76
N LEU A 89 -19.39 -24.13 -10.02
CA LEU A 89 -19.56 -22.86 -9.34
C LEU A 89 -19.07 -21.66 -10.16
N LEU A 90 -17.87 -21.73 -10.73
CA LEU A 90 -17.20 -20.58 -11.35
C LEU A 90 -17.73 -20.20 -12.76
N PRO A 91 -18.14 -21.13 -13.65
CA PRO A 91 -18.58 -20.75 -14.99
C PRO A 91 -19.80 -19.83 -15.03
N LYS A 92 -20.75 -19.99 -14.10
CA LYS A 92 -21.95 -19.14 -14.00
C LYS A 92 -21.61 -17.68 -13.66
N LEU A 93 -20.42 -17.45 -13.10
CA LEU A 93 -19.95 -16.16 -12.62
C LEU A 93 -18.96 -15.51 -13.60
N GLY A 94 -18.68 -16.16 -14.73
CA GLY A 94 -17.67 -15.70 -15.68
C GLY A 94 -16.25 -15.75 -15.11
N ILE A 95 -15.97 -16.69 -14.20
CA ILE A 95 -14.64 -16.85 -13.60
C ILE A 95 -14.02 -18.16 -14.10
N GLY A 96 -12.77 -18.08 -14.54
CA GLY A 96 -11.91 -19.23 -14.85
C GLY A 96 -10.98 -19.56 -13.68
N TYR A 97 -10.46 -20.79 -13.66
CA TYR A 97 -9.48 -21.21 -12.66
C TYR A 97 -8.36 -22.04 -13.30
N LYS A 98 -7.17 -22.00 -12.70
CA LYS A 98 -6.04 -22.88 -13.03
C LYS A 98 -5.38 -23.38 -11.75
N MET A 99 -5.03 -24.67 -11.72
CA MET A 99 -4.29 -25.27 -10.62
C MET A 99 -2.81 -25.30 -11.00
N GLU A 100 -1.95 -24.66 -10.21
CA GLU A 100 -0.51 -24.53 -10.49
C GLU A 100 0.34 -25.52 -9.66
N SER A 101 -0.21 -26.07 -8.57
CA SER A 101 0.43 -27.09 -7.70
C SER A 101 -0.63 -27.95 -7.00
N SER A 102 -0.24 -28.94 -6.18
CA SER A 102 -1.20 -29.84 -5.51
C SER A 102 -2.21 -29.13 -4.59
N ASN A 103 -1.98 -27.86 -4.22
CA ASN A 103 -2.82 -27.11 -3.32
C ASN A 103 -3.02 -25.60 -3.65
N LEU A 104 -2.54 -25.08 -4.78
CA LEU A 104 -2.76 -23.67 -5.17
C LEU A 104 -3.69 -23.54 -6.40
N ILE A 105 -4.70 -22.67 -6.28
CA ILE A 105 -5.72 -22.44 -7.31
C ILE A 105 -5.77 -20.94 -7.65
N ALA A 106 -5.43 -20.56 -8.87
CA ALA A 106 -5.55 -19.18 -9.34
C ALA A 106 -6.91 -18.94 -10.00
N LEU A 107 -7.61 -17.85 -9.66
CA LEU A 107 -8.86 -17.43 -10.32
C LEU A 107 -8.64 -16.19 -11.18
N PHE A 108 -9.29 -16.16 -12.34
CA PHE A 108 -9.19 -15.06 -13.30
C PHE A 108 -10.53 -14.81 -14.00
N LEU A 109 -10.75 -13.59 -14.49
CA LEU A 109 -12.00 -13.25 -15.16
C LEU A 109 -12.02 -13.89 -16.54
N LYS A 110 -13.03 -14.73 -16.81
CA LYS A 110 -13.34 -15.21 -18.15
C LYS A 110 -14.07 -14.09 -18.88
N GLN A 111 -13.38 -13.36 -19.74
CA GLN A 111 -14.02 -12.34 -20.57
C GLN A 111 -15.11 -13.00 -21.44
N ASN A 112 -16.36 -12.63 -21.23
CA ASN A 112 -17.47 -12.96 -22.13
C ASN A 112 -17.33 -12.13 -23.40
N VAL A 113 -16.49 -12.58 -24.31
CA VAL A 113 -16.56 -12.12 -25.70
C VAL A 113 -17.78 -12.83 -26.28
N LYS A 114 -18.78 -12.06 -26.71
CA LYS A 114 -19.83 -12.58 -27.60
C LYS A 114 -19.12 -13.36 -28.70
N GLU A 115 -19.44 -14.64 -28.88
CA GLU A 115 -18.93 -15.43 -29.99
C GLU A 115 -19.26 -14.69 -31.29
N TYR A 116 -18.27 -13.98 -31.83
CA TYR A 116 -18.25 -13.70 -33.24
C TYR A 116 -17.83 -15.01 -33.87
N THR A 117 -18.82 -15.72 -34.42
CA THR A 117 -18.60 -16.85 -35.31
C THR A 117 -17.90 -16.31 -36.56
N VAL A 118 -16.58 -16.20 -36.50
CA VAL A 118 -15.76 -16.03 -37.70
C VAL A 118 -15.80 -17.39 -38.40
N PRO A 119 -16.19 -17.47 -39.68
CA PRO A 119 -16.22 -18.74 -40.39
C PRO A 119 -14.85 -19.42 -40.30
N SER A 120 -14.89 -20.69 -39.86
CA SER A 120 -13.74 -21.57 -39.70
C SER A 120 -12.97 -21.68 -41.01
N SER A 121 -11.86 -20.96 -41.10
CA SER A 121 -10.76 -21.27 -42.00
C SER A 121 -9.66 -21.90 -41.15
N GLN A 122 -9.55 -23.22 -41.20
CA GLN A 122 -8.46 -23.97 -40.60
C GLN A 122 -7.11 -23.54 -41.20
N LYS A 123 -6.25 -22.94 -40.37
CA LYS A 123 -4.81 -23.22 -40.32
C LYS A 123 -4.20 -22.44 -39.15
N GLY A 124 -3.61 -23.15 -38.19
CA GLY A 124 -2.93 -22.49 -37.08
C GLY A 124 -2.54 -23.43 -35.95
N THR A 125 -1.74 -24.46 -36.25
CA THR A 125 -0.91 -25.12 -35.23
C THR A 125 0.47 -24.50 -35.24
N GLU A 126 0.58 -23.23 -34.82
CA GLU A 126 1.87 -22.66 -34.47
C GLU A 126 1.94 -22.50 -32.95
N LYS A 127 2.86 -23.27 -32.37
CA LYS A 127 3.27 -23.17 -30.98
C LYS A 127 4.27 -22.02 -30.88
N ILE A 128 3.96 -21.01 -30.08
CA ILE A 128 4.90 -19.96 -29.72
C ILE A 128 5.51 -20.30 -28.37
N THR A 129 6.82 -20.16 -28.28
CA THR A 129 7.57 -20.30 -27.03
C THR A 129 8.34 -19.02 -26.75
N GLY A 130 8.81 -18.83 -25.54
CA GLY A 130 9.66 -17.69 -25.23
C GLY A 130 10.02 -17.64 -23.77
N ARG A 131 10.89 -16.69 -23.44
CA ARG A 131 11.34 -16.43 -22.09
C ARG A 131 11.16 -14.96 -21.73
N VAL A 132 10.70 -14.70 -20.51
CA VAL A 132 10.53 -13.35 -19.96
C VAL A 132 11.57 -13.12 -18.88
N VAL A 133 12.29 -12.00 -18.97
CA VAL A 133 13.34 -11.58 -18.02
C VAL A 133 13.12 -10.13 -17.59
N ASP A 134 13.77 -9.71 -16.51
CA ASP A 134 13.80 -8.31 -16.08
C ASP A 134 14.93 -7.49 -16.74
N ASN A 135 15.03 -6.21 -16.41
CA ASN A 135 16.10 -5.31 -16.89
C ASN A 135 17.52 -5.73 -16.46
N LYS A 136 17.66 -6.64 -15.48
CA LYS A 136 18.94 -7.20 -15.01
C LYS A 136 19.25 -8.55 -15.67
N GLY A 137 18.34 -9.10 -16.46
CA GLY A 137 18.47 -10.39 -17.14
C GLY A 137 18.02 -11.59 -16.30
N GLU A 138 17.41 -11.36 -15.13
CA GLU A 138 16.89 -12.42 -14.27
C GLU A 138 15.55 -12.94 -14.80
N PRO A 139 15.27 -14.26 -14.75
CA PRO A 139 14.00 -14.82 -15.20
C PRO A 139 12.83 -14.33 -14.34
N LEU A 140 11.69 -14.04 -14.98
CA LEU A 140 10.47 -13.60 -14.29
C LEU A 140 9.41 -14.72 -14.28
N PRO A 141 9.22 -15.41 -13.13
CA PRO A 141 8.13 -16.37 -12.96
C PRO A 141 6.79 -15.67 -12.69
N GLY A 142 5.69 -16.22 -13.20
CA GLY A 142 4.34 -15.71 -12.93
C GLY A 142 3.86 -14.56 -13.82
N VAL A 143 4.58 -14.23 -14.90
CA VAL A 143 4.16 -13.24 -15.90
C VAL A 143 2.97 -13.78 -16.68
N THR A 144 1.90 -13.00 -16.77
CA THR A 144 0.70 -13.34 -17.55
C THR A 144 0.92 -12.95 -19.01
N VAL A 145 0.77 -13.91 -19.93
CA VAL A 145 0.93 -13.74 -21.38
C VAL A 145 -0.40 -14.03 -22.07
N ILE A 146 -1.07 -13.02 -22.63
CA ILE A 146 -2.41 -13.17 -23.24
C ILE A 146 -2.38 -12.71 -24.69
N ILE A 147 -3.10 -13.41 -25.57
CA ILE A 147 -3.38 -12.91 -26.92
C ILE A 147 -4.49 -11.86 -26.80
N GLN A 148 -4.18 -10.61 -27.12
CA GLN A 148 -5.11 -9.48 -27.02
C GLN A 148 -6.44 -9.75 -27.75
N GLY A 149 -7.54 -9.41 -27.09
CA GLY A 149 -8.90 -9.63 -27.59
C GLY A 149 -9.39 -11.08 -27.46
N THR A 150 -8.63 -11.97 -26.82
CA THR A 150 -9.05 -13.36 -26.58
C THR A 150 -8.83 -13.76 -25.12
N SER A 151 -9.46 -14.86 -24.70
CA SER A 151 -9.18 -15.52 -23.41
C SER A 151 -8.02 -16.52 -23.48
N LYS A 152 -7.31 -16.60 -24.61
CA LYS A 152 -6.17 -17.50 -24.79
C LYS A 152 -4.92 -16.84 -24.22
N GLY A 153 -4.36 -17.45 -23.18
CA GLY A 153 -3.14 -17.00 -22.54
C GLY A 153 -2.44 -18.11 -21.76
N THR A 154 -1.28 -17.81 -21.24
CA THR A 154 -0.45 -18.70 -20.40
C THR A 154 0.31 -17.87 -19.36
N ILE A 155 1.02 -18.55 -18.47
CA ILE A 155 1.84 -17.92 -17.42
C ILE A 155 3.27 -18.45 -17.54
N THR A 156 4.27 -17.62 -17.24
CA THR A 156 5.68 -18.07 -17.21
C THR A 156 5.98 -18.99 -16.04
N ASP A 157 6.81 -20.00 -16.27
CA ASP A 157 7.31 -20.93 -15.24
C ASP A 157 8.43 -20.33 -14.37
N ALA A 158 8.98 -21.14 -13.45
CA ALA A 158 10.06 -20.75 -12.54
C ALA A 158 11.32 -20.19 -13.24
N ASP A 159 11.57 -20.62 -14.49
CA ASP A 159 12.72 -20.22 -15.30
C ASP A 159 12.37 -19.06 -16.27
N GLY A 160 11.15 -18.52 -16.16
CA GLY A 160 10.61 -17.44 -16.97
C GLY A 160 10.11 -17.89 -18.34
N ASN A 161 10.01 -19.19 -18.61
CA ASN A 161 9.60 -19.69 -19.93
C ASN A 161 8.08 -19.78 -20.04
N TYR A 162 7.56 -19.55 -21.24
CA TYR A 162 6.15 -19.71 -21.55
C TYR A 162 5.94 -20.46 -22.86
N THR A 163 4.77 -21.09 -22.99
CA THR A 163 4.33 -21.78 -24.20
C THR A 163 2.86 -21.45 -24.47
N LEU A 164 2.57 -20.99 -25.68
CA LEU A 164 1.25 -20.60 -26.14
C LEU A 164 0.90 -21.39 -27.41
N GLN A 165 -0.27 -22.02 -27.42
CA GLN A 165 -0.74 -22.85 -28.52
C GLN A 165 -1.87 -22.17 -29.28
N ASN A 166 -2.09 -22.58 -30.54
CA ASN A 166 -3.18 -22.11 -31.38
C ASN A 166 -3.16 -20.58 -31.60
N VAL A 167 -1.98 -20.08 -31.92
CA VAL A 167 -1.71 -18.66 -32.18
C VAL A 167 -1.64 -18.43 -33.70
N SER A 168 -2.20 -17.31 -34.15
CA SER A 168 -2.20 -16.92 -35.57
C SER A 168 -1.25 -15.73 -35.81
N PRO A 169 -0.52 -15.69 -36.95
CA PRO A 169 0.28 -14.53 -37.33
C PRO A 169 -0.57 -13.25 -37.38
N GLY A 170 0.01 -12.14 -36.90
CA GLY A 170 -0.66 -10.84 -36.85
C GLY A 170 -1.39 -10.52 -35.54
N GLN A 171 -1.55 -11.49 -34.63
CA GLN A 171 -2.08 -11.25 -33.28
C GLN A 171 -1.04 -10.53 -32.39
N THR A 172 -1.53 -9.81 -31.37
CA THR A 172 -0.67 -9.12 -30.38
C THR A 172 -0.69 -9.91 -29.06
N LEU A 173 0.49 -10.17 -28.51
CA LEU A 173 0.67 -10.72 -27.16
C LEU A 173 0.84 -9.57 -26.18
N GLU A 174 0.12 -9.61 -25.07
CA GLU A 174 0.29 -8.72 -23.93
C GLU A 174 0.95 -9.49 -22.78
N PHE A 175 2.04 -8.92 -22.26
CA PHE A 175 2.79 -9.43 -21.12
C PHE A 175 2.54 -8.49 -19.94
N SER A 176 2.05 -9.05 -18.83
CA SER A 176 1.75 -8.28 -17.62
C SER A 176 2.28 -8.98 -16.37
N PHE A 177 2.89 -8.22 -15.48
CA PHE A 177 3.39 -8.69 -14.19
C PHE A 177 3.33 -7.56 -13.17
N ILE A 178 3.04 -7.91 -11.92
CA ILE A 178 2.88 -6.91 -10.84
C ILE A 178 4.21 -6.17 -10.65
N GLY A 179 4.15 -4.83 -10.64
CA GLY A 179 5.32 -3.97 -10.50
C GLY A 179 6.14 -3.78 -11.77
N MET A 180 5.72 -4.36 -12.90
CA MET A 180 6.38 -4.20 -14.21
C MET A 180 5.48 -3.46 -15.20
N GLN A 181 6.09 -2.76 -16.15
CA GLN A 181 5.35 -2.09 -17.22
C GLN A 181 4.78 -3.14 -18.19
N ASN A 182 3.48 -3.08 -18.49
CA ASN A 182 2.88 -3.95 -19.49
C ASN A 182 3.57 -3.76 -20.84
N GLN A 183 3.86 -4.86 -21.52
CA GLN A 183 4.50 -4.83 -22.84
C GLN A 183 3.66 -5.59 -23.85
N GLU A 184 3.49 -4.99 -25.03
CA GLU A 184 2.74 -5.57 -26.14
C GLU A 184 3.68 -5.93 -27.29
N MET A 185 3.47 -7.10 -27.89
CA MET A 185 4.29 -7.59 -28.98
C MET A 185 3.45 -8.25 -30.06
N LYS A 186 3.54 -7.72 -31.27
CA LYS A 186 2.90 -8.30 -32.44
C LYS A 186 3.66 -9.55 -32.91
N ILE A 187 2.93 -10.61 -33.18
CA ILE A 187 3.46 -11.87 -33.70
C ILE A 187 3.74 -11.71 -35.19
N VAL A 188 5.02 -11.67 -35.54
CA VAL A 188 5.51 -11.59 -36.92
C VAL A 188 6.26 -12.89 -37.23
N GLU A 189 5.54 -13.95 -37.64
CA GLU A 189 6.03 -15.28 -38.10
C GLU A 189 7.10 -16.00 -37.24
N LYS A 190 7.45 -15.47 -36.06
CA LYS A 190 8.49 -15.99 -35.18
C LYS A 190 7.92 -16.99 -34.20
N LYS A 191 8.53 -18.19 -34.15
CA LYS A 191 8.18 -19.29 -33.23
C LYS A 191 8.71 -19.09 -31.80
N SER A 192 9.65 -18.16 -31.61
CA SER A 192 10.21 -17.81 -30.31
C SER A 192 10.23 -16.30 -30.10
N ILE A 193 9.66 -15.82 -28.99
CA ILE A 193 9.56 -14.40 -28.62
C ILE A 193 10.05 -14.23 -27.18
N ASN A 194 11.27 -13.73 -27.01
CA ASN A 194 11.80 -13.39 -25.70
C ASN A 194 11.56 -11.93 -25.38
N ILE A 195 11.18 -11.62 -24.15
CA ILE A 195 10.79 -10.28 -23.71
C ILE A 195 11.51 -9.88 -22.43
N THR A 196 11.93 -8.64 -22.38
CA THR A 196 12.47 -8.00 -21.19
C THR A 196 11.43 -7.04 -20.66
N LEU A 197 10.82 -7.38 -19.51
CA LEU A 197 9.91 -6.47 -18.83
C LEU A 197 10.72 -5.49 -18.00
N SER A 198 10.44 -4.21 -18.19
CA SER A 198 11.01 -3.16 -17.36
C SER A 198 10.19 -2.96 -16.10
N GLU A 199 10.89 -2.73 -14.98
CA GLU A 199 10.28 -2.26 -13.74
C GLU A 199 9.42 -1.04 -14.05
N SER A 200 8.16 -1.09 -13.61
CA SER A 200 7.28 0.04 -13.78
C SER A 200 7.72 1.11 -12.78
N ALA A 201 8.08 2.30 -13.26
CA ALA A 201 8.19 3.49 -12.40
C ALA A 201 6.81 3.98 -11.92
N THR A 202 5.85 3.07 -11.76
CA THR A 202 4.53 3.36 -11.22
C THR A 202 4.71 3.64 -9.75
N SER A 203 4.92 4.92 -9.47
CA SER A 203 4.39 5.55 -8.27
C SER A 203 3.00 4.98 -8.07
N LEU A 204 2.73 4.37 -6.91
CA LEU A 204 1.39 4.01 -6.47
C LEU A 204 0.43 5.10 -6.97
N ASN A 205 -0.49 4.74 -7.88
CA ASN A 205 -1.59 5.63 -8.20
C ASN A 205 -2.43 5.68 -6.92
N GLU A 206 -2.04 6.56 -6.02
CA GLU A 206 -2.76 6.88 -4.81
C GLU A 206 -4.09 7.47 -5.28
N VAL A 207 -5.13 6.64 -5.27
CA VAL A 207 -6.48 7.08 -5.52
C VAL A 207 -6.88 7.83 -4.25
N LEU A 208 -6.87 9.17 -4.31
CA LEU A 208 -7.50 9.97 -3.26
C LEU A 208 -9.01 9.72 -3.33
N VAL A 209 -9.52 8.89 -2.42
CA VAL A 209 -10.96 8.76 -2.17
C VAL A 209 -11.33 9.87 -1.21
N ILE A 210 -11.57 11.06 -1.76
CA ILE A 210 -12.21 12.14 -1.00
C ILE A 210 -13.71 11.87 -1.14
N GLY A 211 -14.43 11.81 -0.02
CA GLY A 211 -15.89 11.76 -0.04
C GLY A 211 -16.43 12.76 -1.06
N TYR A 212 -17.28 12.27 -1.97
CA TYR A 212 -17.96 12.97 -3.08
C TYR A 212 -17.31 13.00 -4.48
N GLY A 213 -16.19 12.31 -4.75
CA GLY A 213 -15.80 12.01 -6.15
C GLY A 213 -14.35 11.58 -6.40
N THR A 214 -14.14 10.76 -7.44
CA THR A 214 -12.80 10.34 -7.92
C THR A 214 -12.28 11.34 -8.95
N LEU A 215 -11.28 12.18 -8.61
CA LEU A 215 -10.67 13.09 -9.58
C LEU A 215 -9.37 12.49 -10.14
N ASN A 216 -9.27 12.40 -11.47
CA ASN A 216 -8.07 11.95 -12.14
C ASN A 216 -6.98 13.03 -12.06
N LYS A 217 -5.77 12.66 -11.62
CA LYS A 217 -4.56 13.53 -11.57
C LYS A 217 -4.24 14.21 -12.92
N LYS A 218 -4.74 13.64 -14.02
CA LYS A 218 -4.56 14.15 -15.40
C LYS A 218 -5.49 15.31 -15.76
N GLU A 219 -6.61 15.50 -15.07
CA GLU A 219 -7.55 16.61 -15.31
C GLU A 219 -7.19 17.86 -14.48
N ILE A 220 -6.29 17.71 -13.50
CA ILE A 220 -5.94 18.76 -12.54
C ILE A 220 -4.58 19.36 -12.89
N SER A 221 -4.59 20.17 -13.93
CA SER A 221 -3.45 21.00 -14.29
C SER A 221 -3.21 22.08 -13.22
N SER A 222 -1.96 22.18 -12.76
CA SER A 222 -1.30 23.32 -12.06
C SER A 222 -1.78 23.80 -10.67
N SER A 223 -2.93 23.35 -10.14
CA SER A 223 -3.52 23.98 -8.94
C SER A 223 -3.49 23.16 -7.64
N ILE A 224 -2.89 21.97 -7.65
CA ILE A 224 -2.78 21.11 -6.46
C ILE A 224 -1.33 20.88 -6.08
N THR A 225 -1.02 21.01 -4.79
CA THR A 225 0.26 20.61 -4.21
C THR A 225 0.01 19.46 -3.24
N HIS A 226 0.61 18.31 -3.51
CA HIS A 226 0.53 17.12 -2.67
C HIS A 226 1.79 17.01 -1.82
N LEU A 227 1.62 16.84 -0.51
CA LEU A 227 2.68 16.59 0.45
C LEU A 227 2.42 15.24 1.11
N SER A 228 3.36 14.32 0.97
CA SER A 228 3.31 13.04 1.68
C SER A 228 3.81 13.20 3.12
N ALA A 229 3.51 12.25 4.01
CA ALA A 229 4.04 12.23 5.38
C ALA A 229 5.57 12.39 5.45
N LYS A 230 6.33 11.95 4.44
CA LYS A 230 7.78 12.11 4.38
C LYS A 230 8.24 13.56 4.19
N ASN A 231 7.38 14.41 3.66
CA ASN A 231 7.64 15.83 3.43
C ASN A 231 7.29 16.69 4.65
N LEU A 232 6.62 16.11 5.66
CA LEU A 232 6.25 16.79 6.89
C LEU A 232 7.35 16.53 7.93
N PRO A 233 8.27 17.49 8.18
CA PRO A 233 9.26 17.33 9.23
C PRO A 233 8.58 17.14 10.59
N THR A 234 8.83 15.99 11.22
CA THR A 234 8.31 15.62 12.56
C THR A 234 9.08 16.26 13.71
N ILE A 235 10.00 17.20 13.41
CA ILE A 235 10.97 17.70 14.39
C ILE A 235 10.60 19.14 14.79
N GLY A 236 10.08 19.26 16.01
CA GLY A 236 10.12 20.50 16.81
C GLY A 236 8.99 21.51 16.60
N GLY A 237 7.99 21.21 15.76
CA GLY A 237 6.77 22.01 15.64
C GLY A 237 5.67 21.52 16.57
N ASN A 238 4.90 22.43 17.18
CA ASN A 238 3.69 22.09 17.92
C ASN A 238 2.46 21.95 16.99
N SER A 239 2.63 22.07 15.67
CA SER A 239 1.53 22.15 14.72
C SER A 239 1.95 21.74 13.32
N ALA A 240 1.17 20.83 12.71
CA ALA A 240 1.33 20.38 11.34
C ALA A 240 1.40 21.54 10.34
N LEU A 241 0.77 22.67 10.66
CA LEU A 241 0.77 23.88 9.83
C LEU A 241 2.17 24.48 9.66
N MET A 242 3.03 24.41 10.67
CA MET A 242 4.39 24.94 10.55
C MET A 242 5.24 24.12 9.59
N SER A 243 4.98 22.81 9.50
CA SER A 243 5.67 21.91 8.57
C SER A 243 5.39 22.24 7.10
N LEU A 244 4.27 22.90 6.81
CA LEU A 244 3.90 23.36 5.46
C LEU A 244 4.71 24.57 4.98
N GLN A 245 5.36 25.29 5.91
CA GLN A 245 6.10 26.50 5.59
C GLN A 245 7.25 26.17 4.63
N GLY A 246 7.28 26.86 3.48
CA GLY A 246 8.29 26.66 2.45
C GLY A 246 8.12 25.39 1.60
N GLN A 247 7.22 24.47 1.97
CA GLN A 247 6.90 23.28 1.17
C GLN A 247 5.94 23.59 0.01
N VAL A 248 5.15 24.67 0.14
CA VAL A 248 4.08 25.00 -0.82
C VAL A 248 4.29 26.41 -1.34
N ALA A 249 4.49 26.53 -2.65
CA ALA A 249 4.58 27.84 -3.31
C ALA A 249 3.26 28.61 -3.18
N GLY A 250 3.35 29.87 -2.73
CA GLY A 250 2.18 30.75 -2.54
C GLY A 250 1.43 30.56 -1.23
N LEU A 251 1.96 29.72 -0.32
CA LEU A 251 1.48 29.58 1.05
C LEU A 251 2.32 30.45 1.98
N SER A 252 1.66 31.32 2.74
CA SER A 252 2.25 32.07 3.84
C SER A 252 1.78 31.47 5.16
N VAL A 253 2.73 31.12 6.03
CA VAL A 253 2.48 30.65 7.38
C VAL A 253 3.08 31.70 8.32
N THR A 254 2.22 32.38 9.08
CA THR A 254 2.64 33.45 9.99
C THR A 254 2.26 33.06 11.41
N ASN A 255 3.26 32.81 12.25
CA ASN A 255 3.08 32.70 13.69
C ASN A 255 3.48 34.04 14.34
N THR A 256 2.53 34.73 14.94
CA THR A 256 2.75 36.02 15.62
C THR A 256 3.27 35.86 17.06
N ALA A 257 3.26 34.64 17.59
CA ALA A 257 3.73 34.31 18.93
C ALA A 257 4.56 33.03 18.90
N THR A 258 5.72 33.08 18.25
CA THR A 258 6.66 31.94 18.09
C THR A 258 7.15 31.33 19.40
N ALA A 259 7.09 32.08 20.51
CA ALA A 259 7.47 31.62 21.84
C ALA A 259 6.29 31.12 22.68
N ASP A 260 5.04 31.23 22.20
CA ASP A 260 3.86 30.69 22.88
C ASP A 260 3.53 29.31 22.29
N PRO A 261 3.63 28.23 23.08
CA PRO A 261 3.35 26.89 22.60
C PRO A 261 1.86 26.67 22.23
N ASN A 262 0.95 27.53 22.69
CA ASN A 262 -0.49 27.46 22.40
C ASN A 262 -0.90 28.36 21.22
N ALA A 263 0.03 29.11 20.63
CA ALA A 263 -0.28 29.98 19.51
C ALA A 263 -0.45 29.17 18.22
N THR A 264 -1.64 29.26 17.64
CA THR A 264 -1.93 28.70 16.31
C THR A 264 -1.34 29.61 15.23
N PRO A 265 -0.51 29.09 14.31
CA PRO A 265 -0.05 29.87 13.17
C PRO A 265 -1.21 30.20 12.24
N SER A 266 -1.26 31.44 11.76
CA SER A 266 -2.20 31.85 10.72
C SER A 266 -1.70 31.39 9.35
N LEU A 267 -2.59 30.78 8.56
CA LEU A 267 -2.30 30.37 7.19
C LEU A 267 -2.99 31.29 6.20
N GLN A 268 -2.26 31.65 5.15
CA GLN A 268 -2.81 32.37 4.02
C GLN A 268 -2.33 31.73 2.73
N LEU A 269 -3.29 31.27 1.92
CA LEU A 269 -3.02 30.67 0.62
C LEU A 269 -3.43 31.67 -0.45
N MET A 270 -2.47 32.07 -1.29
CA MET A 270 -2.67 33.05 -2.36
C MET A 270 -3.29 34.38 -1.90
N GLY A 271 -2.49 35.20 -1.22
CA GLY A 271 -2.83 36.60 -0.96
C GLY A 271 -4.12 36.84 -0.17
N VAL A 272 -4.49 38.11 -0.04
CA VAL A 272 -5.64 38.53 0.76
C VAL A 272 -6.87 38.64 -0.15
N SER A 273 -7.85 37.76 0.04
CA SER A 273 -9.07 37.71 -0.79
C SER A 273 -10.18 38.64 -0.29
N SER A 274 -10.11 39.12 0.96
CA SER A 274 -11.17 39.94 1.56
C SER A 274 -10.64 40.91 2.62
N ARG A 275 -11.34 42.02 2.84
CA ARG A 275 -11.08 42.96 3.94
C ARG A 275 -11.77 42.56 5.26
N ASN A 276 -12.81 41.72 5.20
CA ASN A 276 -13.66 41.38 6.36
C ASN A 276 -14.01 39.88 6.48
N ALA A 277 -13.90 39.07 5.42
CA ALA A 277 -14.12 37.63 5.50
C ALA A 277 -12.83 36.94 5.96
N GLY A 278 -12.95 35.88 6.75
CA GLY A 278 -11.81 35.11 7.26
C GLY A 278 -10.80 34.80 6.15
N LEU A 279 -9.52 35.07 6.43
CA LEU A 279 -8.44 35.05 5.44
C LEU A 279 -7.80 33.66 5.24
N GLY A 280 -8.21 32.69 6.06
CA GLY A 280 -7.65 31.35 6.04
C GLY A 280 -8.25 30.47 4.94
N PRO A 281 -7.52 29.43 4.51
CA PRO A 281 -8.05 28.38 3.66
C PRO A 281 -9.07 27.51 4.43
N LEU A 282 -9.88 26.76 3.70
CA LEU A 282 -10.76 25.76 4.29
C LEU A 282 -9.99 24.49 4.66
N TYR A 283 -10.14 24.00 5.89
CA TYR A 283 -9.60 22.71 6.31
C TYR A 283 -10.62 21.59 6.13
N VAL A 284 -10.20 20.49 5.51
CA VAL A 284 -10.98 19.28 5.32
C VAL A 284 -10.15 18.10 5.83
N ILE A 285 -10.62 17.43 6.88
CA ILE A 285 -9.92 16.28 7.49
C ILE A 285 -10.75 15.03 7.19
N ASP A 286 -10.19 14.08 6.44
CA ASP A 286 -10.87 12.84 6.04
C ASP A 286 -12.26 13.07 5.41
N GLY A 287 -12.39 14.15 4.63
CA GLY A 287 -13.64 14.55 3.98
C GLY A 287 -14.61 15.36 4.87
N VAL A 288 -14.29 15.58 6.15
CA VAL A 288 -15.08 16.41 7.07
C VAL A 288 -14.60 17.86 7.01
N VAL A 289 -15.51 18.77 6.66
CA VAL A 289 -15.24 20.21 6.53
C VAL A 289 -15.24 20.89 7.90
N GLY A 290 -14.27 21.79 8.14
CA GLY A 290 -14.23 22.62 9.34
C GLY A 290 -13.55 21.95 10.54
N GLY A 291 -12.73 20.92 10.31
CA GLY A 291 -11.89 20.32 11.34
C GLY A 291 -10.82 21.29 11.84
N ASP A 292 -10.56 21.26 13.15
CA ASP A 292 -9.47 22.01 13.76
C ASP A 292 -8.16 21.23 13.61
N ILE A 293 -7.26 21.72 12.76
CA ILE A 293 -5.96 21.11 12.52
C ILE A 293 -5.05 21.12 13.76
N ASN A 294 -5.28 21.99 14.74
CA ASN A 294 -4.47 22.02 15.96
C ASN A 294 -4.66 20.78 16.83
N ASN A 295 -5.80 20.09 16.69
CA ASN A 295 -6.09 18.86 17.43
C ASN A 295 -5.57 17.61 16.71
N LEU A 296 -4.96 17.76 15.53
CA LEU A 296 -4.46 16.64 14.75
C LEU A 296 -2.99 16.38 15.08
N ASN A 297 -2.67 15.15 15.44
CA ASN A 297 -1.29 14.75 15.60
C ASN A 297 -0.63 14.61 14.22
N GLU A 298 0.51 15.27 14.02
CA GLU A 298 1.32 15.15 12.79
C GLU A 298 1.66 13.70 12.45
N ASP A 299 1.87 12.86 13.47
CA ASP A 299 2.20 11.46 13.28
C ASP A 299 1.03 10.64 12.72
N ASP A 300 -0.22 11.14 12.81
CA ASP A 300 -1.41 10.49 12.27
C ASP A 300 -1.70 10.92 10.82
N ILE A 301 -0.98 11.92 10.30
CA ILE A 301 -1.17 12.43 8.94
C ILE A 301 -0.51 11.50 7.93
N GLN A 302 -1.27 11.04 6.93
CA GLN A 302 -0.77 10.31 5.77
C GLN A 302 -0.33 11.27 4.67
N SER A 303 -1.19 12.23 4.32
CA SER A 303 -0.91 13.23 3.29
C SER A 303 -1.66 14.54 3.54
N ILE A 304 -1.12 15.61 2.96
CA ILE A 304 -1.77 16.92 2.89
C ILE A 304 -1.84 17.35 1.43
N ASP A 305 -3.05 17.59 0.95
CA ASP A 305 -3.34 18.02 -0.40
C ASP A 305 -3.89 19.45 -0.40
N ILE A 306 -3.16 20.36 -1.04
CA ILE A 306 -3.48 21.79 -1.01
C ILE A 306 -4.01 22.21 -2.38
N LEU A 307 -5.28 22.58 -2.40
CA LEU A 307 -6.00 23.13 -3.55
C LEU A 307 -5.88 24.65 -3.54
N LYS A 308 -5.09 25.21 -4.46
CA LYS A 308 -4.85 26.66 -4.53
C LYS A 308 -6.00 27.41 -5.19
N SER A 309 -6.49 26.92 -6.32
CA SER A 309 -7.58 27.54 -7.09
C SER A 309 -8.21 26.58 -8.11
N GLY A 310 -9.25 27.06 -8.80
CA GLY A 310 -9.80 26.41 -9.98
C GLY A 310 -10.91 25.41 -9.66
N ALA A 311 -11.10 24.43 -10.55
CA ALA A 311 -12.19 23.46 -10.46
C ALA A 311 -12.14 22.60 -9.18
N ALA A 312 -10.94 22.39 -8.61
CA ALA A 312 -10.77 21.53 -7.46
C ALA A 312 -11.29 22.16 -6.16
N SER A 313 -11.04 23.46 -5.92
CA SER A 313 -11.56 24.15 -4.72
C SER A 313 -13.04 24.56 -4.88
N ALA A 314 -13.52 24.70 -6.11
CA ALA A 314 -14.92 25.04 -6.42
C ALA A 314 -15.94 24.01 -5.91
N ILE A 315 -15.52 22.75 -5.70
CA ILE A 315 -16.37 21.70 -5.12
C ILE A 315 -16.82 22.08 -3.70
N TYR A 316 -16.00 22.83 -2.97
CA TYR A 316 -16.30 23.31 -1.62
C TYR A 316 -17.00 24.68 -1.59
N GLY A 317 -17.44 25.17 -2.76
CA GLY A 317 -18.23 26.39 -2.90
C GLY A 317 -17.49 27.65 -2.43
N SER A 318 -18.23 28.57 -1.83
CA SER A 318 -17.69 29.85 -1.35
C SER A 318 -16.65 29.70 -0.24
N GLN A 319 -16.69 28.61 0.53
CA GLN A 319 -15.73 28.35 1.59
C GLN A 319 -14.34 27.96 1.03
N GLY A 320 -14.30 27.34 -0.15
CA GLY A 320 -13.04 27.01 -0.86
C GLY A 320 -12.44 28.17 -1.67
N SER A 321 -13.01 29.39 -1.57
CA SER A 321 -12.55 30.55 -2.36
C SER A 321 -11.13 31.01 -1.98
N ASN A 322 -10.71 30.78 -0.74
CA ASN A 322 -9.35 31.02 -0.25
C ASN A 322 -8.44 29.80 -0.41
N GLY A 323 -8.88 28.82 -1.20
CA GLY A 323 -8.28 27.50 -1.33
C GLY A 323 -8.65 26.55 -0.19
N VAL A 324 -8.26 25.29 -0.36
CA VAL A 324 -8.67 24.17 0.51
C VAL A 324 -7.45 23.33 0.85
N ILE A 325 -7.33 22.95 2.11
CA ILE A 325 -6.30 22.05 2.61
C ILE A 325 -7.00 20.76 3.04
N LEU A 326 -6.76 19.71 2.28
CA LEU A 326 -7.26 18.37 2.54
C LEU A 326 -6.18 17.63 3.31
N ILE A 327 -6.59 17.01 4.40
CA ILE A 327 -5.71 16.23 5.25
C ILE A 327 -6.29 14.83 5.30
N THR A 328 -5.47 13.87 4.89
CA THR A 328 -5.81 12.45 4.96
C THR A 328 -5.04 11.85 6.12
N THR A 329 -5.74 11.22 7.05
CA THR A 329 -5.12 10.50 8.16
C THR A 329 -4.74 9.08 7.76
N LYS A 330 -3.79 8.49 8.49
CA LYS A 330 -3.34 7.12 8.29
C LYS A 330 -4.47 6.15 8.62
N HIS A 331 -4.70 5.21 7.71
CA HIS A 331 -5.66 4.13 7.91
C HIS A 331 -4.92 2.81 8.17
N GLY A 332 -5.41 2.01 9.10
CA GLY A 332 -4.84 0.69 9.40
C GLY A 332 -5.10 -0.31 8.28
N GLU A 333 -4.04 -0.91 7.76
CA GLU A 333 -4.11 -1.97 6.75
C GLU A 333 -3.28 -3.19 7.16
N GLY A 334 -3.83 -4.38 6.93
CA GLY A 334 -3.13 -5.64 7.14
C GLY A 334 -2.95 -6.03 8.60
N ALA A 335 -1.82 -6.68 8.90
CA ALA A 335 -1.57 -7.18 10.24
C ALA A 335 -1.60 -6.04 11.29
N PRO A 336 -1.92 -6.34 12.56
CA PRO A 336 -1.83 -5.33 13.62
C PRO A 336 -0.39 -4.85 13.79
N HIS A 337 -0.18 -3.54 13.79
CA HIS A 337 1.09 -2.88 14.05
C HIS A 337 0.93 -1.88 15.20
N LEU A 338 1.96 -1.81 16.04
CA LEU A 338 2.05 -0.85 17.12
C LEU A 338 3.28 0.03 16.84
N THR A 339 3.05 1.33 16.73
CA THR A 339 4.11 2.33 16.55
C THR A 339 4.19 3.19 17.80
N TYR A 340 5.41 3.35 18.32
CA TYR A 340 5.68 4.26 19.43
C TYR A 340 6.77 5.23 19.02
N ASN A 341 6.44 6.53 19.02
CA ASN A 341 7.37 7.61 18.71
C ASN A 341 7.58 8.47 19.95
N SER A 342 8.84 8.77 20.21
CA SER A 342 9.28 9.59 21.34
C SER A 342 10.16 10.71 20.83
N TYR A 343 9.79 11.96 21.16
CA TYR A 343 10.51 13.15 20.75
C TYR A 343 10.94 13.93 21.98
N TYR A 344 12.21 14.30 22.01
CA TYR A 344 12.80 15.18 23.02
C TYR A 344 13.38 16.40 22.31
N THR A 345 12.98 17.60 22.72
CA THR A 345 13.37 18.87 22.08
C THR A 345 13.96 19.82 23.10
N LEU A 346 15.09 20.44 22.75
CA LEU A 346 15.72 21.52 23.49
C LEU A 346 15.64 22.80 22.66
N ASN A 347 14.86 23.76 23.12
CA ASN A 347 14.62 25.02 22.44
C ASN A 347 15.56 26.10 23.00
N TYR A 348 16.35 26.72 22.13
CA TYR A 348 17.26 27.81 22.48
C TYR A 348 16.71 29.14 21.99
N VAL A 349 16.88 30.19 22.80
CA VAL A 349 16.58 31.56 22.36
C VAL A 349 17.59 31.94 21.28
N ASN A 350 17.11 32.18 20.07
CA ASN A 350 17.88 32.75 18.98
C ASN A 350 17.64 34.27 18.89
N ASP A 351 18.63 35.03 18.45
CA ASP A 351 18.60 36.50 18.36
C ASP A 351 18.27 37.23 19.69
N ASN A 352 19.25 37.25 20.59
CA ASN A 352 19.18 38.17 21.74
C ASN A 352 19.36 39.61 21.28
N ILE A 353 18.45 40.49 21.72
CA ILE A 353 18.63 41.94 21.53
C ILE A 353 19.90 42.36 22.28
N SER A 354 20.87 42.92 21.54
CA SER A 354 22.07 43.51 22.12
C SER A 354 21.68 44.74 22.93
N VAL A 355 21.66 44.58 24.25
CA VAL A 355 21.44 45.68 25.20
C VAL A 355 22.77 46.29 25.62
N LEU A 356 22.73 47.56 26.04
CA LEU A 356 23.92 48.23 26.58
C LEU A 356 24.43 47.51 27.82
N SER A 357 25.75 47.48 27.98
CA SER A 357 26.37 47.10 29.24
C SER A 357 26.09 48.17 30.31
N LYS A 358 26.30 47.85 31.58
CA LYS A 358 26.21 48.83 32.68
C LYS A 358 27.11 50.04 32.39
N ASP A 359 28.35 49.79 32.00
CA ASP A 359 29.34 50.85 31.79
C ASP A 359 28.95 51.75 30.62
N ASP A 360 28.46 51.17 29.51
CA ASP A 360 27.97 51.95 28.37
C ASP A 360 26.71 52.75 28.72
N PHE A 361 25.81 52.21 29.53
CA PHE A 361 24.61 52.93 29.99
C PHE A 361 24.96 54.17 30.80
N LEU A 362 25.96 54.06 31.69
CA LEU A 362 26.47 55.17 32.50
C LEU A 362 27.25 56.19 31.67
N ALA A 363 28.12 55.72 30.77
CA ALA A 363 28.89 56.58 29.86
C ALA A 363 27.97 57.45 28.99
N ASN A 364 26.84 56.88 28.54
CA ASN A 364 25.84 57.58 27.73
C ASN A 364 24.79 58.35 28.56
N LYS A 365 24.93 58.42 29.89
CA LYS A 365 24.05 59.17 30.81
C LYS A 365 22.55 58.86 30.62
N ARG A 366 22.23 57.59 30.40
CA ARG A 366 20.86 57.13 30.05
C ARG A 366 19.90 57.04 31.24
N GLY A 367 20.36 57.24 32.47
CA GLY A 367 19.53 57.19 33.68
C GLY A 367 20.31 57.33 34.99
N VAL A 368 19.61 57.13 36.12
CA VAL A 368 20.19 57.11 37.47
C VAL A 368 20.68 55.69 37.78
N ASP A 369 21.93 55.56 38.21
CA ASP A 369 22.50 54.28 38.62
C ASP A 369 22.05 53.92 40.04
N PHE A 370 21.39 52.76 40.18
CA PHE A 370 21.06 52.17 41.49
C PHE A 370 21.98 50.99 41.83
N GLY A 371 23.04 50.75 41.05
CA GLY A 371 24.10 49.77 41.33
C GLY A 371 23.95 48.41 40.63
N GLY A 372 22.82 48.14 39.97
CA GLY A 372 22.54 46.83 39.35
C GLY A 372 23.22 46.59 38.00
N SER A 373 23.53 45.32 37.69
CA SER A 373 24.10 44.89 36.41
C SER A 373 23.42 43.61 35.87
N THR A 374 22.13 43.45 36.15
CA THR A 374 21.37 42.24 35.82
C THR A 374 21.25 42.06 34.31
N ASN A 375 21.58 40.86 33.81
CA ASN A 375 21.18 40.46 32.48
C ASN A 375 19.68 40.10 32.50
N TRP A 376 18.85 41.10 32.20
CA TRP A 376 17.39 40.95 32.22
C TRP A 376 16.88 39.89 31.24
N MET A 377 17.51 39.74 30.08
CA MET A 377 17.13 38.70 29.11
C MET A 377 17.31 37.30 29.70
N LYS A 378 18.45 37.05 30.37
CA LYS A 378 18.68 35.78 31.09
C LYS A 378 17.71 35.60 32.26
N ALA A 379 17.29 36.66 32.92
CA ALA A 379 16.38 36.59 34.06
C ALA A 379 14.94 36.22 33.68
N VAL A 380 14.48 36.57 32.49
CA VAL A 380 13.11 36.33 32.01
C VAL A 380 12.98 35.16 31.04
N THR A 381 14.09 34.56 30.62
CA THR A 381 14.11 33.43 29.68
C THR A 381 14.54 32.14 30.37
N ASN A 382 13.96 31.02 29.95
CA ASN A 382 14.41 29.69 30.33
C ASN A 382 14.99 29.02 29.09
N SER A 383 16.33 28.94 29.00
CA SER A 383 17.04 28.43 27.83
C SER A 383 18.17 27.46 28.25
N PRO A 384 18.16 26.20 27.78
CA PRO A 384 17.18 25.65 26.85
C PRO A 384 15.85 25.31 27.54
N ALA A 385 14.74 25.57 26.86
CA ALA A 385 13.44 25.03 27.26
C ALA A 385 13.32 23.60 26.75
N PHE A 386 13.01 22.66 27.65
CA PHE A 386 12.84 21.26 27.33
C PHE A 386 11.38 20.93 27.02
N SER A 387 11.15 20.14 25.97
CA SER A 387 9.84 19.61 25.59
C SER A 387 9.94 18.13 25.26
N GLU A 388 8.88 17.38 25.58
CA GLU A 388 8.76 15.95 25.33
C GLU A 388 7.39 15.66 24.69
N LYS A 389 7.40 14.88 23.61
CA LYS A 389 6.18 14.39 22.94
C LYS A 389 6.26 12.88 22.83
N GLN A 390 5.21 12.20 23.28
CA GLN A 390 5.08 10.75 23.19
C GLN A 390 3.83 10.42 22.38
N THR A 391 4.00 9.65 21.31
CA THR A 391 2.91 9.21 20.45
C THR A 391 2.88 7.68 20.46
N LEU A 392 1.72 7.10 20.81
CA LEU A 392 1.45 5.68 20.68
C LEU A 392 0.31 5.48 19.67
N GLN A 393 0.57 4.72 18.62
CA GLN A 393 -0.37 4.43 17.55
C GLN A 393 -0.56 2.93 17.43
N PHE A 394 -1.82 2.51 17.38
CA PHE A 394 -2.20 1.15 17.04
C PHE A 394 -2.93 1.21 15.72
N SER A 395 -2.50 0.39 14.76
CA SER A 395 -3.15 0.30 13.47
C SER A 395 -3.29 -1.15 13.05
N GLY A 396 -4.32 -1.45 12.29
CA GLY A 396 -4.49 -2.77 11.70
C GLY A 396 -5.81 -2.88 10.97
N GLY A 397 -5.95 -3.90 10.16
CA GLY A 397 -7.16 -4.04 9.39
C GLY A 397 -7.21 -5.26 8.50
N GLY A 398 -8.43 -5.73 8.26
CA GLY A 398 -8.72 -6.72 7.23
C GLY A 398 -9.52 -6.09 6.09
N ASN A 399 -9.92 -6.92 5.13
CA ASN A 399 -10.63 -6.50 3.92
C ASN A 399 -11.97 -5.75 4.14
N LYS A 400 -12.49 -5.70 5.36
CA LYS A 400 -13.77 -5.04 5.70
C LYS A 400 -13.71 -4.12 6.91
N THR A 401 -12.55 -4.03 7.57
CA THR A 401 -12.41 -3.29 8.83
C THR A 401 -11.00 -2.73 8.90
N ASN A 402 -10.87 -1.43 9.12
CA ASN A 402 -9.64 -0.78 9.54
C ASN A 402 -9.85 -0.25 10.96
N TYR A 403 -8.76 -0.07 11.68
CA TYR A 403 -8.72 0.60 12.98
C TYR A 403 -7.35 1.21 13.23
#